data_AF-A0AAN6E9F0-F1
#
_entry.id   AF-A0AAN6E9F0-F1
#
_cell.length_a   1.000
_cell.length_b   1.000
_cell.length_c   1.000
_cell.angle_alpha   90.00
_cell.angle_beta   90.00
_cell.angle_gamma   90.00
#
_symmetry.space_group_name_H-M   'P 1'
#
loop_
_entity.id
_entity.type
_entity.pdbx_description
1 polymer ?
#
loop_
_entity_poly.entity_id
_entity_poly.type
_entity_poly.pdbx_seq_one_letter_code
_entity_poly.pdbx_strand_id
1 'polypeptide(L)'
;MCKHILNAQVSIRAPCCKKWFDCPECHAEATDHELRKTNEMIFLCKKCKKAFRKDVNDYEDEDEFCPHCDNHYVVEAKTPVAALGVEGDDARMDS
;
A
#
# COMPACT_ATOMS: atom_id res chain seq x y z
N MET A 1 -3.59 2.89 8.44
CA MET A 1 -2.24 2.45 8.05
C MET A 1 -2.37 0.99 7.67
N CYS A 2 -1.91 0.61 6.48
CA CYS A 2 -2.01 -0.76 5.98
C CYS A 2 -1.27 -1.74 6.89
N LYS A 3 -1.85 -2.92 7.13
CA LYS A 3 -1.16 -4.01 7.83
C LYS A 3 -0.26 -4.82 6.90
N HIS A 4 -0.57 -4.84 5.60
CA HIS A 4 0.13 -5.64 4.59
C HIS A 4 1.34 -4.91 3.97
N ILE A 5 1.21 -3.60 3.72
CA ILE A 5 2.24 -2.78 3.06
C ILE A 5 2.60 -1.59 3.96
N LEU A 6 3.70 -1.71 4.69
CA LEU A 6 4.07 -0.78 5.76
C LEU A 6 4.46 0.61 5.23
N ASN A 7 4.96 0.69 4.00
CA ASN A 7 5.44 1.91 3.36
C ASN A 7 4.50 2.43 2.25
N ALA A 8 3.22 2.06 2.26
CA ALA A 8 2.25 2.52 1.26
C ALA A 8 2.13 4.05 1.26
N GLN A 9 2.54 4.71 0.16
CA GLN A 9 2.58 6.18 0.01
C GLN A 9 1.28 6.79 -0.52
N VAL A 10 0.43 5.99 -1.14
CA VAL A 10 -0.87 6.39 -1.68
C VAL A 10 -1.96 5.50 -1.11
N SER A 11 -3.19 6.01 -1.09
CA SER A 11 -4.40 5.21 -0.93
C SER A 11 -5.15 5.19 -2.26
N ILE A 12 -5.71 4.03 -2.62
CA ILE A 12 -6.39 3.80 -3.88
C ILE A 12 -7.90 3.79 -3.62
N ARG A 13 -8.67 4.48 -4.44
CA ARG A 13 -10.13 4.44 -4.37
C ARG A 13 -10.65 3.23 -5.14
N ALA A 14 -11.29 2.30 -4.43
CA ALA A 14 -11.89 1.14 -5.03
C ALA A 14 -13.12 1.55 -5.88
N PRO A 15 -13.17 1.22 -7.18
CA PRO A 15 -14.29 1.61 -8.06
C PRO A 15 -15.60 0.86 -7.73
N CYS A 16 -15.51 -0.31 -7.09
CA CYS A 16 -16.67 -1.11 -6.69
C CYS A 16 -17.46 -0.47 -5.53
N CYS A 17 -16.80 -0.07 -4.45
CA CYS A 17 -17.45 0.42 -3.23
C CYS A 17 -17.17 1.89 -2.91
N LYS A 18 -16.40 2.58 -3.75
CA LYS A 18 -16.02 4.01 -3.62
C LYS A 18 -15.30 4.36 -2.31
N LYS A 19 -14.78 3.36 -1.61
CA LYS A 19 -13.97 3.48 -0.38
C LYS A 19 -12.47 3.52 -0.72
N TRP A 20 -11.67 4.00 0.22
CA TRP A 20 -10.22 4.12 0.09
C TRP A 20 -9.52 2.98 0.80
N PHE A 21 -8.54 2.37 0.14
CA PHE A 21 -7.73 1.30 0.69
C PHE A 21 -6.27 1.51 0.33
N ASP A 22 -5.38 1.02 1.18
CA ASP A 22 -3.93 1.12 0.95
C ASP A 22 -3.38 -0.05 0.11
N CYS A 23 -4.11 -1.16 0.03
CA CYS A 23 -3.74 -2.34 -0.74
C CYS A 23 -5.00 -3.18 -1.07
N PRO A 24 -4.93 -4.11 -2.06
CA PRO A 24 -6.06 -4.98 -2.40
C PRO A 24 -6.47 -5.92 -1.27
N GLU A 25 -5.53 -6.39 -0.44
CA GLU A 25 -5.85 -7.27 0.70
C GLU A 25 -6.71 -6.56 1.75
N CYS A 26 -6.43 -5.28 2.03
CA CYS A 26 -7.27 -4.48 2.92
C CYS A 26 -8.70 -4.28 2.37
N HIS A 27 -8.88 -4.31 1.05
CA HIS A 27 -10.21 -4.27 0.44
C HIS A 27 -10.92 -5.63 0.59
N ALA A 28 -10.21 -6.73 0.36
CA ALA A 28 -10.74 -8.08 0.52
C ALA A 28 -11.15 -8.40 1.98
N GLU A 29 -10.39 -7.93 2.98
CA GLU A 29 -10.77 -8.08 4.40
C GLU A 29 -11.99 -7.24 4.78
N ALA A 30 -12.14 -6.07 4.17
CA ALA A 30 -13.17 -5.11 4.54
C ALA A 30 -14.48 -5.28 3.76
N THR A 31 -14.49 -6.11 2.72
CA THR A 31 -15.64 -6.23 1.81
C THR A 31 -15.85 -7.66 1.35
N ASP A 32 -17.12 -8.03 1.16
CA ASP A 32 -17.53 -9.38 0.75
C ASP A 32 -17.55 -9.56 -0.80
N HIS A 33 -16.77 -8.77 -1.53
CA HIS A 33 -16.76 -8.81 -2.99
C HIS A 33 -15.37 -8.55 -3.58
N GLU A 34 -15.16 -9.00 -4.81
CA GLU A 34 -13.90 -8.82 -5.52
C GLU A 34 -13.70 -7.37 -6.01
N LEU A 35 -12.45 -6.91 -5.98
CA LEU A 35 -12.08 -5.59 -6.48
C LEU A 35 -12.35 -5.50 -7.98
N ARG A 36 -13.23 -4.58 -8.38
CA ARG A 36 -13.52 -4.34 -9.80
C ARG A 36 -12.28 -3.77 -10.49
N LYS A 37 -11.87 -4.41 -11.58
CA LYS A 37 -10.79 -3.93 -12.46
C LYS A 37 -11.27 -2.72 -13.27
N THR A 38 -10.49 -1.65 -13.27
CA THR A 38 -10.72 -0.46 -14.09
C THR A 38 -9.38 0.06 -14.61
N ASN A 39 -9.42 0.65 -15.80
CA ASN A 39 -8.23 1.29 -16.39
C ASN A 39 -7.95 2.65 -15.75
N GLU A 40 -8.99 3.35 -15.33
CA GLU A 40 -8.88 4.59 -14.59
C GLU A 40 -8.68 4.29 -13.10
N MET A 41 -7.52 4.66 -12.56
CA MET A 41 -7.21 4.54 -11.14
C MET A 41 -7.16 5.92 -10.48
N ILE A 42 -7.74 6.02 -9.28
CA ILE A 42 -7.77 7.25 -8.50
C ILE A 42 -6.97 7.01 -7.22
N PHE A 43 -5.94 7.84 -7.03
CA PHE A 43 -5.01 7.78 -5.92
C PHE A 43 -5.17 9.01 -5.02
N LEU A 44 -4.87 8.83 -3.75
CA LEU A 44 -4.74 9.89 -2.75
C LEU A 44 -3.33 9.87 -2.21
N CYS A 45 -2.53 10.89 -2.50
CA CYS A 45 -1.17 10.99 -2.01
C CYS A 45 -1.18 11.25 -0.50
N LYS A 46 -0.47 10.44 0.30
CA LYS A 46 -0.40 10.65 1.76
C LYS A 46 0.47 11.83 2.16
N LYS A 47 1.47 12.20 1.33
CA LYS A 47 2.35 13.35 1.56
C LYS A 47 1.61 14.68 1.40
N CYS A 48 0.92 14.90 0.29
CA CYS A 48 0.22 16.17 0.03
C CYS A 48 -1.30 16.14 0.25
N LYS A 49 -1.88 14.96 0.54
CA LYS A 49 -3.32 14.74 0.75
C LYS A 49 -4.20 15.17 -0.42
N LYS A 50 -3.63 15.32 -1.63
CA LYS A 50 -4.37 15.61 -2.85
C LYS A 50 -4.68 14.33 -3.62
N ALA A 51 -5.90 14.24 -4.13
CA ALA A 51 -6.33 13.15 -4.98
C ALA A 51 -5.96 13.43 -6.43
N PHE A 52 -5.47 12.42 -7.13
CA PHE A 52 -5.12 12.48 -8.54
C PHE A 52 -5.56 11.19 -9.23
N ARG A 53 -5.57 11.22 -10.56
CA ARG A 53 -6.05 10.12 -11.41
C ARG A 53 -4.98 9.77 -12.42
N LYS A 54 -4.81 8.48 -12.68
CA LYS A 54 -3.95 7.94 -13.74
C LYS A 54 -4.71 6.87 -14.52
N ASP A 55 -4.46 6.80 -15.82
CA ASP A 55 -4.93 5.71 -16.66
C ASP A 55 -3.82 4.68 -16.78
N VAL A 56 -4.11 3.40 -16.54
CA VAL A 56 -3.09 2.35 -16.60
C VAL A 56 -2.79 1.85 -18.00
N ASN A 57 -3.52 2.27 -19.04
CA ASN A 57 -3.14 1.93 -20.42
C ASN A 57 -1.97 2.77 -20.92
N ASP A 58 -1.77 3.96 -20.33
CA ASP A 58 -0.77 4.95 -20.71
C ASP A 58 0.08 5.26 -19.48
N TYR A 59 0.80 4.25 -19.00
CA TYR A 59 1.59 4.33 -17.78
C TYR A 59 3.09 4.39 -18.14
N GLU A 60 3.70 5.54 -17.91
CA GLU A 60 5.12 5.81 -18.14
C GLU A 60 5.87 6.03 -16.81
N ASP A 61 7.21 6.08 -16.83
CA ASP A 61 8.02 6.32 -15.63
C ASP A 61 7.66 7.65 -14.91
N GLU A 62 7.22 8.66 -15.66
CA GLU A 62 6.76 9.94 -15.08
C GLU A 62 5.49 9.78 -14.22
N ASP A 63 4.69 8.73 -14.47
CA ASP A 63 3.48 8.43 -13.72
C ASP A 63 3.76 7.83 -12.34
N GLU A 64 5.00 7.45 -12.03
CA GLU A 64 5.41 6.94 -10.72
C GLU A 64 5.45 8.02 -9.62
N PHE A 65 5.29 9.29 -10.02
CA PHE A 65 5.34 10.45 -9.16
C PHE A 65 3.97 11.11 -8.99
N CYS A 66 3.73 11.63 -7.78
CA CYS A 66 2.54 12.43 -7.52
C CYS A 66 2.63 13.76 -8.29
N PRO A 67 1.66 14.10 -9.15
CA PRO A 67 1.69 15.31 -9.99
C PRO A 67 1.56 16.62 -9.20
N HIS A 68 1.40 16.54 -7.87
CA HIS A 68 1.22 17.70 -7.01
C HIS A 68 2.40 18.01 -6.10
N CYS A 69 3.22 17.01 -5.75
CA CYS A 69 4.27 17.18 -4.75
C CYS A 69 5.52 16.33 -5.03
N ASP A 70 5.59 15.76 -6.23
CA ASP A 70 6.72 14.98 -6.72
C ASP A 70 7.07 13.79 -5.82
N ASN A 71 6.08 13.27 -5.11
CA ASN A 71 6.28 12.12 -4.26
C ASN A 71 6.31 10.85 -5.12
N HIS A 72 7.48 10.21 -5.20
CA HIS A 72 7.62 8.88 -5.76
C HIS A 72 6.77 7.88 -4.94
N TYR A 73 5.70 7.35 -5.53
CA TYR A 73 4.75 6.49 -4.84
C TYR A 73 4.80 5.04 -5.29
N VAL A 74 5.40 4.76 -6.45
CA VAL A 74 5.78 3.40 -6.85
C VAL A 74 7.13 3.08 -6.22
N VAL A 75 7.10 2.30 -5.15
CA VAL A 75 8.29 1.91 -4.40
C VAL A 75 8.19 0.45 -4.02
N GLU A 76 9.32 -0.20 -3.77
CA GLU A 76 9.34 -1.59 -3.30
C GLU A 76 8.51 -1.74 -2.03
N ALA A 77 7.54 -2.65 -2.06
CA ALA A 77 6.63 -2.88 -0.97
C ALA A 77 7.35 -3.56 0.21
N LYS A 78 7.28 -2.92 1.39
CA LYS A 78 7.74 -3.51 2.65
C LYS A 78 6.60 -4.26 3.30
N THR A 79 6.66 -5.58 3.25
CA THR A 79 5.74 -6.47 3.97
C THR A 79 6.27 -6.78 5.37
N PRO A 80 5.38 -7.03 6.36
CA PRO A 80 5.82 -7.45 7.68
C PRO A 80 6.47 -8.84 7.58
N VAL A 81 7.79 -8.91 7.81
CA VAL A 81 8.48 -10.20 7.97
C VAL A 81 8.21 -10.68 9.39
N ALA A 82 7.56 -11.83 9.54
CA ALA A 82 7.41 -12.51 10.82
C ALA A 82 8.81 -12.96 11.28
N ALA A 83 9.50 -12.12 12.05
CA ALA A 83 10.69 -12.53 12.76
C ALA A 83 10.27 -13.53 13.84
N LEU A 84 10.46 -14.82 13.58
CA LEU A 84 10.48 -15.84 14.63
C LEU A 84 11.57 -15.41 15.63
N GLY A 85 11.17 -14.94 16.81
CA GLY A 85 12.10 -14.66 17.89
C GLY A 85 12.72 -15.97 18.34
N VAL A 86 14.01 -16.16 18.06
CA VAL A 86 14.78 -17.20 18.74
C VAL A 86 14.93 -16.75 20.20
N GLU A 87 14.33 -17.49 21.10
CA GLU A 87 14.45 -17.34 22.54
C GLU A 87 15.94 -17.53 22.89
N GLY A 88 16.60 -16.46 23.33
CA GLY A 88 17.97 -16.54 23.82
C GLY A 88 17.99 -17.30 25.14
N ASP A 89 18.46 -18.54 25.08
CA ASP A 89 18.73 -19.42 26.22
C ASP A 89 19.55 -18.67 27.30
N ASP A 90 19.01 -18.60 28.52
CA ASP A 90 19.58 -17.91 29.68
C ASP A 90 20.86 -18.65 30.13
N ALA A 91 22.02 -18.12 29.78
CA ALA A 91 23.34 -18.71 30.09
C ALA A 91 23.77 -18.56 31.56
N ARG A 92 22.89 -18.84 32.53
CA ARG A 92 23.29 -19.00 33.95
C ARG A 92 23.42 -20.47 34.31
N MET A 93 24.49 -21.10 33.85
CA MET A 93 25.06 -22.24 34.58
C MET A 93 26.09 -21.70 35.57
N ASP A 94 25.76 -21.85 36.85
CA ASP A 94 26.63 -21.69 38.02
C ASP A 94 27.75 -22.76 37.97
N SER A 95 29.01 -22.36 38.15
CA SER A 95 30.15 -23.27 38.34
C SER A 95 30.97 -22.85 39.55
#